data_AF-A0A0Q9YHH5-F1
#
_entry.id   AF-A0A0Q9YHH5-F1
#
_cell.length_a   1.000
_cell.length_b   1.000
_cell.length_c   1.000
_cell.angle_alpha   90.00
_cell.angle_beta   90.00
_cell.angle_gamma   90.00
#
_symmetry.space_group_name_H-M   'P 1'
#
loop_
_entity.id
_entity.type
_entity.pdbx_description
1 polymer ?
#
loop_
_entity_poly.entity_id
_entity_poly.type
_entity_poly.pdbx_seq_one_letter_code
_entity_poly.pdbx_strand_id
1 'polypeptide(L)'
;MKKLYKILSLSITLLLSVNANAADFYNAVASSIKTHKASENTRTELLSILDQCGGSPDSMDADCVLVGLQDNTIKKNDSTTPQQIIESYRAIMTTDMQRTECINDELIAANYALGSCVLALNFFVLDSNEAESVHDEIYRCLNIQMGYFAYNGNPIAQYRLEKLAKQAKRPDEVKAWGRMLKKTTTEKELEFIKNCY
;
A
#
# COMPACT_ATOMS: atom_id res chain seq x y z
N MET A 1 -9.84 36.99 1.74
CA MET A 1 -9.25 35.97 0.84
C MET A 1 -9.81 34.60 1.20
N LYS A 2 -10.90 34.18 0.55
CA LYS A 2 -11.56 32.88 0.75
C LYS A 2 -11.93 32.35 -0.64
N LYS A 3 -11.02 31.65 -1.30
CA LYS A 3 -11.21 30.89 -2.56
C LYS A 3 -9.82 30.36 -2.96
N LEU A 4 -9.43 29.18 -2.47
CA LEU A 4 -8.33 28.36 -3.04
C LEU A 4 -8.17 26.98 -2.38
N TYR A 5 -8.74 26.74 -1.18
CA TYR A 5 -8.57 25.46 -0.47
C TYR A 5 -9.50 24.31 -0.89
N LYS A 6 -10.34 24.46 -1.93
CA LYS A 6 -11.32 23.43 -2.33
C LYS A 6 -10.93 22.58 -3.54
N ILE A 7 -9.74 22.77 -4.10
CA ILE A 7 -9.30 22.07 -5.32
C ILE A 7 -8.28 20.96 -5.03
N LEU A 8 -7.61 20.96 -3.87
CA LEU A 8 -6.63 19.93 -3.55
C LEU A 8 -7.21 18.65 -2.92
N SER A 9 -8.40 18.68 -2.31
CA SER A 9 -9.02 17.45 -1.77
C SER A 9 -9.83 16.66 -2.82
N LEU A 10 -10.03 17.22 -4.03
CA LEU A 10 -10.85 16.61 -5.07
C LEU A 10 -10.04 15.82 -6.10
N SER A 11 -8.70 15.90 -6.06
CA SER A 11 -7.83 15.27 -7.08
C SER A 11 -7.37 13.86 -6.70
N ILE A 12 -7.52 13.44 -5.44
CA ILE A 12 -7.19 12.07 -5.01
C ILE A 12 -8.39 11.13 -5.19
N THR A 13 -9.62 11.63 -5.14
CA THR A 13 -10.84 10.82 -5.30
C THR A 13 -11.14 10.44 -6.75
N LEU A 14 -10.53 11.12 -7.74
CA LEU A 14 -10.92 10.99 -9.16
C LEU A 14 -9.96 10.16 -10.04
N LEU A 15 -9.01 9.42 -9.45
CA LEU A 15 -8.08 8.56 -10.21
C LEU A 15 -8.29 7.05 -10.01
N LEU A 16 -9.29 6.63 -9.22
CA LEU A 16 -9.56 5.20 -8.95
C LEU A 16 -10.73 4.64 -9.77
N SER A 17 -11.11 5.30 -10.87
CA SER A 17 -12.15 4.79 -11.75
C SER A 17 -11.58 3.76 -12.74
N VAL A 18 -11.96 2.50 -12.50
CA VAL A 18 -12.03 1.40 -13.46
C VAL A 18 -10.67 0.78 -13.85
N ASN A 19 -10.43 -0.43 -13.33
CA ASN A 19 -9.27 -1.30 -13.61
C ASN A 19 -7.92 -0.79 -13.09
N ALA A 20 -7.80 -0.48 -11.79
CA ALA A 20 -6.48 -0.27 -11.21
C ALA A 20 -5.73 -1.62 -11.16
N ASN A 21 -5.05 -1.97 -12.25
CA ASN A 21 -4.06 -3.03 -12.28
C ASN A 21 -3.07 -2.75 -11.13
N ALA A 22 -2.48 -3.77 -10.52
CA ALA A 22 -1.43 -3.61 -9.50
C ALA A 22 -0.35 -2.57 -9.90
N ALA A 23 -0.18 -2.33 -11.22
CA ALA A 23 0.62 -1.25 -11.82
C ALA A 23 0.16 0.17 -11.48
N ASP A 24 -1.13 0.46 -11.70
CA ASP A 24 -1.71 1.78 -11.47
C ASP A 24 -1.74 2.07 -9.97
N PHE A 25 -2.00 1.04 -9.17
CA PHE A 25 -1.86 1.07 -7.73
C PHE A 25 -0.42 1.39 -7.28
N TYR A 26 0.56 0.63 -7.76
CA TYR A 26 1.97 0.82 -7.41
C TYR A 26 2.47 2.23 -7.80
N ASN A 27 2.09 2.71 -8.98
CA ASN A 27 2.43 4.06 -9.44
C ASN A 27 1.70 5.14 -8.64
N ALA A 28 0.43 4.93 -8.27
CA ALA A 28 -0.33 5.85 -7.42
C ALA A 28 0.27 5.95 -6.01
N VAL A 29 0.64 4.82 -5.42
CA VAL A 29 1.31 4.73 -4.12
C VAL A 29 2.68 5.41 -4.15
N ALA A 30 3.52 5.06 -5.13
CA ALA A 30 4.83 5.70 -5.26
C ALA A 30 4.73 7.22 -5.51
N SER A 31 3.69 7.66 -6.22
CA SER A 31 3.42 9.08 -6.45
C SER A 31 2.89 9.79 -5.21
N SER A 32 2.03 9.17 -4.41
CA SER A 32 1.54 9.78 -3.17
C SER A 32 2.69 10.00 -2.18
N ILE A 33 3.55 8.97 -2.00
CA ILE A 33 4.71 9.01 -1.11
C ILE A 33 5.66 10.17 -1.47
N LYS A 34 5.91 10.42 -2.77
CA LYS A 34 6.80 11.49 -3.27
C LYS A 34 6.35 12.92 -2.95
N THR A 35 5.11 13.14 -2.53
CA THR A 35 4.55 14.50 -2.36
C THR A 35 4.55 15.02 -0.93
N HIS A 36 4.89 14.18 0.06
CA HIS A 36 4.83 14.58 1.47
C HIS A 36 6.04 15.44 1.86
N LYS A 37 5.79 16.70 2.23
CA LYS A 37 6.75 17.54 2.94
C LYS A 37 6.27 17.72 4.38
N ALA A 38 6.84 16.95 5.30
CA ALA A 38 6.60 17.10 6.73
C ALA A 38 7.55 18.17 7.32
N SER A 39 7.10 18.87 8.36
CA SER A 39 8.03 19.65 9.20
C SER A 39 8.94 18.71 10.00
N GLU A 40 10.10 19.18 10.45
CA GLU A 40 11.05 18.38 11.24
C GLU A 40 10.42 17.83 12.53
N ASN A 41 9.54 18.60 13.16
CA ASN A 41 8.81 18.17 14.34
C ASN A 41 7.80 17.06 14.00
N THR A 42 7.03 17.25 12.92
CA THR A 42 6.09 16.23 12.43
C THR A 42 6.83 14.94 12.06
N ARG A 43 7.98 15.06 11.42
CA ARG A 43 8.85 13.94 11.04
C ARG A 43 9.31 13.15 12.26
N THR A 44 9.85 13.84 13.27
CA THR A 44 10.29 13.22 14.54
C THR A 44 9.15 12.48 15.25
N GLU A 45 7.96 13.07 15.28
CA GLU A 45 6.79 12.45 15.91
C GLU A 45 6.31 11.21 15.15
N LEU A 46 6.27 11.28 13.82
CA LEU A 46 5.89 10.15 12.96
C LEU A 46 6.89 8.99 13.08
N LEU A 47 8.18 9.27 13.15
CA LEU A 47 9.21 8.27 13.39
C LEU A 47 9.09 7.64 14.79
N SER A 48 8.73 8.45 15.81
CA SER A 48 8.48 7.91 17.15
C SER A 48 7.27 6.97 17.18
N ILE A 49 6.24 7.20 16.38
CA ILE A 49 5.10 6.27 16.26
C ILE A 49 5.57 4.97 15.62
N LEU A 50 6.39 5.04 14.55
CA LEU A 50 6.91 3.85 13.89
C LEU A 50 7.77 3.00 14.85
N ASP A 51 8.67 3.64 15.60
CA ASP A 51 9.56 2.95 16.55
C ASP A 51 8.77 2.19 17.62
N GLN A 52 7.71 2.81 18.15
CA GLN A 52 6.80 2.18 19.11
C GLN A 52 6.02 0.99 18.53
N CYS A 53 5.78 1.01 17.22
CA CYS A 53 4.97 0.01 16.53
C CYS A 53 5.80 -1.02 15.74
N GLY A 54 7.11 -1.14 16.02
CA GLY A 54 7.93 -2.22 15.47
C GLY A 54 9.12 -1.77 14.62
N GLY A 55 9.36 -0.47 14.44
CA GLY A 55 10.64 0.12 14.01
C GLY A 55 11.17 -0.27 12.62
N SER A 56 10.50 -1.17 11.89
CA SER A 56 10.91 -1.60 10.55
C SER A 56 9.71 -2.03 9.69
N PRO A 57 9.78 -1.93 8.35
CA PRO A 57 8.73 -2.41 7.45
C PRO A 57 8.37 -3.90 7.63
N ASP A 58 9.30 -4.69 8.15
CA ASP A 58 9.19 -6.14 8.25
C ASP A 58 8.52 -6.59 9.57
N SER A 59 8.45 -5.70 10.56
CA SER A 59 7.92 -5.98 11.91
C SER A 59 6.88 -4.97 12.39
N MET A 60 6.44 -4.07 11.51
CA MET A 60 5.51 -3.00 11.85
C MET A 60 4.09 -3.53 12.08
N ASP A 61 3.52 -3.22 13.24
CA ASP A 61 2.11 -3.38 13.55
C ASP A 61 1.33 -2.21 12.94
N ALA A 62 0.65 -2.47 11.82
CA ALA A 62 -0.13 -1.47 11.11
C ALA A 62 -1.27 -0.88 11.96
N ASP A 63 -1.88 -1.67 12.85
CA ASP A 63 -2.98 -1.20 13.70
C ASP A 63 -2.44 -0.25 14.77
N CYS A 64 -1.32 -0.60 15.41
CA CYS A 64 -0.59 0.30 16.31
C CYS A 64 -0.25 1.64 15.65
N VAL A 65 0.28 1.59 14.43
CA VAL A 65 0.65 2.79 13.66
C VAL A 65 -0.57 3.66 13.40
N LEU A 66 -1.67 3.07 12.94
CA LEU A 66 -2.89 3.81 12.62
C LEU A 66 -3.48 4.49 13.84
N VAL A 67 -3.46 3.83 15.01
CA VAL A 67 -3.87 4.42 16.28
C VAL A 67 -2.97 5.60 16.64
N GLY A 68 -1.64 5.43 16.56
CA GLY A 68 -0.69 6.50 16.84
C GLY A 68 -0.87 7.74 15.94
N LEU A 69 -1.11 7.51 14.64
CA LEU A 69 -1.37 8.59 13.67
C LEU A 69 -2.68 9.34 13.96
N GLN A 70 -3.74 8.62 14.36
CA GLN A 70 -5.02 9.21 14.74
C GLN A 70 -4.89 10.07 16.00
N ASP A 71 -4.20 9.54 17.01
CA ASP A 71 -3.89 10.24 18.25
C ASP A 71 -3.12 11.55 18.02
N ASN A 72 -2.12 11.52 17.13
CA ASN A 72 -1.35 12.70 16.76
C ASN A 72 -2.22 13.76 16.06
N THR A 73 -3.05 13.34 15.11
CA THR A 73 -4.00 14.19 14.38
C THR A 73 -4.95 14.93 15.33
N ILE A 74 -5.52 14.20 16.30
CA ILE A 74 -6.46 14.75 17.29
C ILE A 74 -5.77 15.74 18.23
N LYS A 75 -4.55 15.42 18.69
CA LYS A 75 -3.82 16.23 19.68
C LYS A 75 -3.29 17.55 19.12
N LYS A 76 -2.94 17.60 17.82
CA LYS A 76 -2.10 18.68 17.27
C LYS A 76 -2.87 19.76 16.50
N ASN A 77 -4.10 19.48 16.04
CA ASN A 77 -4.91 20.42 15.24
C ASN A 77 -4.21 20.97 13.98
N ASP A 78 -3.04 20.42 13.62
CA ASP A 78 -2.31 20.58 12.37
C ASP A 78 -1.94 19.16 11.92
N SER A 79 -2.70 18.66 10.94
CA SER A 79 -2.88 17.22 10.72
C SER A 79 -2.62 16.79 9.30
N THR A 80 -2.14 17.67 8.43
CA THR A 80 -2.17 17.41 6.98
C THR A 80 -1.41 16.14 6.61
N THR A 81 -0.19 15.93 7.13
CA THR A 81 0.62 14.75 6.80
C THR A 81 0.15 13.45 7.49
N PRO A 82 -0.07 13.40 8.83
CA PRO A 82 -0.61 12.19 9.46
C PRO A 82 -1.97 11.77 8.87
N GLN A 83 -2.84 12.74 8.58
CA GLN A 83 -4.15 12.50 7.96
C GLN A 83 -4.02 11.95 6.54
N GLN A 84 -3.12 12.51 5.71
CA GLN A 84 -2.84 12.00 4.36
C GLN A 84 -2.32 10.56 4.36
N ILE A 85 -1.52 10.19 5.36
CA ILE A 85 -1.02 8.82 5.52
C ILE A 85 -2.18 7.87 5.86
N ILE A 86 -3.07 8.25 6.80
CA ILE A 86 -4.28 7.48 7.16
C ILE A 86 -5.20 7.32 5.95
N GLU A 87 -5.43 8.39 5.20
CA GLU A 87 -6.30 8.38 4.01
C GLU A 87 -5.72 7.50 2.91
N SER A 88 -4.40 7.54 2.71
CA SER A 88 -3.71 6.66 1.77
C SER A 88 -3.89 5.19 2.16
N TYR A 89 -3.71 4.84 3.44
CA TYR A 89 -3.96 3.47 3.92
C TYR A 89 -5.42 3.04 3.71
N ARG A 90 -6.39 3.89 4.06
CA ARG A 90 -7.82 3.58 3.90
C ARG A 90 -8.19 3.41 2.43
N ALA A 91 -7.67 4.26 1.56
CA ALA A 91 -7.85 4.13 0.12
C ALA A 91 -7.36 2.77 -0.36
N ILE A 92 -6.19 2.30 0.10
CA ILE A 92 -5.65 0.98 -0.25
C ILE A 92 -6.53 -0.16 0.25
N MET A 93 -6.94 -0.11 1.52
CA MET A 93 -7.78 -1.15 2.11
C MET A 93 -9.11 -1.31 1.36
N THR A 94 -9.63 -0.20 0.83
CA THR A 94 -10.90 -0.15 0.11
C THR A 94 -10.75 -0.23 -1.42
N THR A 95 -9.52 -0.18 -1.93
CA THR A 95 -9.23 -0.38 -3.36
C THR A 95 -9.59 -1.82 -3.71
N ASP A 96 -10.24 -2.01 -4.84
CA ASP A 96 -10.82 -3.28 -5.31
C ASP A 96 -12.04 -3.80 -4.53
N MET A 97 -12.39 -3.20 -3.39
CA MET A 97 -13.64 -3.53 -2.66
C MET A 97 -14.89 -2.89 -3.25
N GLN A 98 -14.78 -2.18 -4.38
CA GLN A 98 -15.93 -1.55 -5.05
C GLN A 98 -16.83 -2.57 -5.77
N ARG A 99 -16.30 -3.77 -6.05
CA ARG A 99 -17.01 -4.87 -6.68
C ARG A 99 -17.27 -5.93 -5.62
N THR A 100 -18.49 -5.96 -5.08
CA THR A 100 -18.84 -6.86 -3.97
C THR A 100 -18.66 -8.33 -4.33
N GLU A 101 -18.77 -8.68 -5.63
CA GLU A 101 -18.49 -10.01 -6.14
C GLU A 101 -17.01 -10.40 -6.10
N CYS A 102 -16.10 -9.43 -6.00
CA CYS A 102 -14.66 -9.65 -5.88
C CYS A 102 -14.22 -9.79 -4.42
N ILE A 103 -14.98 -9.29 -3.45
CA ILE A 103 -14.55 -9.27 -2.04
C ILE A 103 -14.50 -10.68 -1.46
N ASN A 104 -13.31 -11.08 -0.99
CA ASN A 104 -13.09 -12.30 -0.21
C ASN A 104 -11.96 -12.09 0.82
N ASP A 105 -11.76 -13.06 1.71
CA ASP A 105 -10.77 -12.98 2.78
C ASP A 105 -9.34 -12.90 2.22
N GLU A 106 -9.09 -13.54 1.08
CA GLU A 106 -7.80 -13.49 0.40
C GLU A 106 -7.46 -12.09 -0.11
N LEU A 107 -8.47 -11.35 -0.60
CA LEU A 107 -8.34 -9.95 -1.00
C LEU A 107 -8.04 -9.07 0.20
N ILE A 108 -8.79 -9.26 1.29
CA ILE A 108 -8.63 -8.47 2.52
C ILE A 108 -7.20 -8.64 3.05
N ALA A 109 -6.70 -9.87 3.12
CA ALA A 109 -5.33 -10.15 3.54
C ALA A 109 -4.28 -9.51 2.60
N ALA A 110 -4.48 -9.59 1.28
CA ALA A 110 -3.58 -8.97 0.31
C ALA A 110 -3.61 -7.43 0.38
N ASN A 111 -4.78 -6.83 0.63
CA ASN A 111 -4.94 -5.39 0.84
C ASN A 111 -4.28 -4.94 2.16
N TYR A 112 -4.37 -5.75 3.22
CA TYR A 112 -3.70 -5.48 4.48
C TYR A 112 -2.17 -5.47 4.33
N ALA A 113 -1.60 -6.45 3.60
CA ALA A 113 -0.18 -6.48 3.28
C ALA A 113 0.27 -5.21 2.51
N LEU A 114 -0.52 -4.80 1.51
CA LEU A 114 -0.27 -3.58 0.74
C LEU A 114 -0.31 -2.34 1.64
N GLY A 115 -1.37 -2.18 2.42
CA GLY A 115 -1.55 -1.04 3.32
C GLY A 115 -0.40 -0.92 4.31
N SER A 116 0.01 -2.04 4.91
CA SER A 116 1.14 -2.10 5.83
C SER A 116 2.44 -1.63 5.17
N CYS A 117 2.71 -2.08 3.94
CA CYS A 117 3.89 -1.60 3.22
C CYS A 117 3.83 -0.10 2.93
N VAL A 118 2.67 0.44 2.53
CA VAL A 118 2.56 1.88 2.27
C VAL A 118 2.77 2.71 3.52
N LEU A 119 2.25 2.27 4.68
CA LEU A 119 2.55 2.91 5.95
C LEU A 119 4.07 2.94 6.19
N ALA A 120 4.73 1.79 6.08
CA ALA A 120 6.17 1.68 6.35
C ALA A 120 7.01 2.58 5.43
N LEU A 121 6.65 2.66 4.15
CA LEU A 121 7.37 3.47 3.17
C LEU A 121 7.16 4.97 3.35
N ASN A 122 5.97 5.40 3.76
CA ASN A 122 5.76 6.80 4.13
C ASN A 122 6.72 7.19 5.25
N PHE A 123 6.93 6.31 6.24
CA PHE A 123 7.92 6.58 7.29
C PHE A 123 9.37 6.51 6.81
N PHE A 124 9.72 5.57 5.92
CA PHE A 124 11.07 5.51 5.35
C PHE A 124 11.44 6.78 4.57
N VAL A 125 10.49 7.34 3.80
CA VAL A 125 10.71 8.62 3.10
C VAL A 125 10.82 9.79 4.07
N LEU A 126 10.08 9.75 5.18
CA LEU A 126 10.23 10.75 6.24
C LEU A 126 11.60 10.64 6.93
N ASP A 127 12.12 9.44 7.13
CA ASP A 127 13.43 9.22 7.78
C ASP A 127 14.60 9.65 6.89
N SER A 128 14.63 9.09 5.67
CA SER A 128 15.73 9.24 4.72
C SER A 128 15.72 10.57 3.96
N ASN A 129 14.55 11.22 3.82
CA ASN A 129 14.33 12.34 2.89
C ASN A 129 14.72 12.01 1.43
N GLU A 130 14.80 10.72 1.08
CA GLU A 130 15.21 10.22 -0.23
C GLU A 130 14.05 9.47 -0.89
N ALA A 131 13.31 10.17 -1.75
CA ALA A 131 12.18 9.59 -2.45
C ALA A 131 12.60 8.73 -3.68
N GLU A 132 13.88 8.73 -4.06
CA GLU A 132 14.37 8.04 -5.27
C GLU A 132 14.54 6.53 -5.09
N SER A 133 14.72 6.02 -3.86
CA SER A 133 14.86 4.58 -3.56
C SER A 133 13.54 3.87 -3.24
N VAL A 134 12.43 4.61 -3.20
CA VAL A 134 11.12 4.11 -2.75
C VAL A 134 10.67 2.89 -3.53
N HIS A 135 10.90 2.84 -4.85
CA HIS A 135 10.40 1.76 -5.70
C HIS A 135 10.93 0.37 -5.34
N ASP A 136 12.23 0.25 -5.08
CA ASP A 136 12.84 -1.02 -4.68
C ASP A 136 12.43 -1.41 -3.26
N GLU A 137 12.25 -0.43 -2.37
CA GLU A 137 11.80 -0.66 -1.00
C GLU A 137 10.32 -1.07 -0.96
N ILE A 138 9.46 -0.48 -1.80
CA ILE A 138 8.08 -0.94 -1.97
C ILE A 138 8.08 -2.37 -2.44
N TYR A 139 8.89 -2.68 -3.46
CA TYR A 139 8.98 -4.02 -4.00
C TYR A 139 9.41 -5.02 -2.93
N ARG A 140 10.46 -4.69 -2.17
CA ARG A 140 10.98 -5.51 -1.06
C ARG A 140 9.91 -5.78 -0.02
N CYS A 141 9.26 -4.72 0.48
CA CYS A 141 8.21 -4.87 1.48
C CYS A 141 7.06 -5.73 0.98
N LEU A 142 6.56 -5.48 -0.24
CA LEU A 142 5.47 -6.25 -0.81
C LEU A 142 5.86 -7.71 -1.01
N ASN A 143 7.08 -7.99 -1.47
CA ASN A 143 7.56 -9.36 -1.62
C ASN A 143 7.58 -10.10 -0.29
N ILE A 144 7.96 -9.44 0.82
CA ILE A 144 7.96 -10.02 2.16
C ILE A 144 6.53 -10.20 2.68
N GLN A 145 5.77 -9.11 2.81
CA GLN A 145 4.46 -9.09 3.46
C GLN A 145 3.42 -9.88 2.65
N MET A 146 3.37 -9.67 1.33
CA MET A 146 2.45 -10.42 0.46
C MET A 146 2.96 -11.84 0.19
N GLY A 147 4.29 -12.04 0.22
CA GLY A 147 4.92 -13.35 0.08
C GLY A 147 4.44 -14.33 1.15
N TYR A 148 4.30 -13.89 2.40
CA TYR A 148 3.74 -14.71 3.48
C TYR A 148 2.37 -15.30 3.08
N PHE A 149 1.43 -14.46 2.61
CA PHE A 149 0.12 -14.93 2.17
C PHE A 149 0.21 -15.82 0.92
N ALA A 150 1.06 -15.44 -0.03
CA ALA A 150 1.27 -16.20 -1.26
C ALA A 150 1.79 -17.62 -0.97
N TYR A 151 2.78 -17.78 -0.08
CA TYR A 151 3.30 -19.09 0.31
C TYR A 151 2.27 -19.93 1.09
N ASN A 152 1.33 -19.29 1.77
CA ASN A 152 0.19 -19.93 2.43
C ASN A 152 -0.99 -20.21 1.48
N GLY A 153 -0.80 -20.08 0.17
CA GLY A 153 -1.78 -20.48 -0.82
C GLY A 153 -2.77 -19.41 -1.24
N ASN A 154 -2.63 -18.16 -0.78
CA ASN A 154 -3.49 -17.05 -1.23
C ASN A 154 -3.22 -16.74 -2.73
N PRO A 155 -4.18 -17.00 -3.62
CA PRO A 155 -3.95 -16.87 -5.05
C PRO A 155 -3.98 -15.41 -5.53
N ILE A 156 -4.66 -14.53 -4.81
CA ILE A 156 -4.65 -13.08 -5.11
C ILE A 156 -3.28 -12.50 -4.80
N ALA A 157 -2.68 -12.89 -3.68
CA ALA A 157 -1.31 -12.50 -3.32
C ALA A 157 -0.30 -12.98 -4.37
N GLN A 158 -0.39 -14.24 -4.81
CA GLN A 158 0.47 -14.79 -5.86
C GLN A 158 0.31 -14.05 -7.20
N TYR A 159 -0.93 -13.76 -7.60
CA TYR A 159 -1.22 -13.02 -8.82
C TYR A 159 -0.67 -11.60 -8.76
N ARG A 160 -0.87 -10.87 -7.65
CA ARG A 160 -0.34 -9.51 -7.48
C ARG A 160 1.19 -9.49 -7.46
N LEU A 161 1.85 -10.47 -6.82
CA LEU A 161 3.31 -10.61 -6.86
C LEU A 161 3.84 -10.92 -8.27
N GLU A 162 3.14 -11.75 -9.05
CA GLU A 162 3.48 -11.99 -10.47
C GLU A 162 3.42 -10.68 -11.27
N LYS A 163 2.37 -9.88 -11.11
CA LYS A 163 2.21 -8.58 -11.80
C LYS A 163 3.29 -7.59 -11.38
N LEU A 164 3.57 -7.50 -10.09
CA LEU A 164 4.59 -6.63 -9.54
C LEU A 164 5.98 -7.00 -10.08
N ALA A 165 6.34 -8.29 -10.07
CA ALA A 165 7.59 -8.78 -10.65
C ALA A 165 7.72 -8.47 -12.15
N LYS A 166 6.61 -8.54 -12.89
CA LYS A 166 6.59 -8.20 -14.32
C LYS A 166 6.92 -6.73 -14.55
N GLN A 167 6.39 -5.82 -13.73
CA GLN A 167 6.65 -4.39 -13.81
C GLN A 167 8.09 -4.05 -13.43
N ALA A 168 8.59 -4.69 -12.37
CA ALA A 168 9.97 -4.57 -11.93
C ALA A 168 10.98 -5.25 -12.88
N LYS A 169 10.52 -5.81 -14.01
CA LYS A 169 11.35 -6.52 -15.01
C LYS A 169 12.17 -7.66 -14.39
N ARG A 170 11.55 -8.44 -13.49
CA ARG A 170 12.13 -9.59 -12.78
C ARG A 170 11.56 -10.90 -13.35
N PRO A 171 12.05 -11.39 -14.51
CA PRO A 171 11.42 -12.51 -15.23
C PRO A 171 11.42 -13.83 -14.44
N ASP A 172 12.44 -14.06 -13.62
CA ASP A 172 12.52 -15.27 -12.79
C ASP A 172 11.43 -15.31 -11.73
N GLU A 173 11.14 -14.15 -11.12
CA GLU A 173 10.08 -13.99 -10.12
C GLU A 173 8.70 -14.11 -10.77
N VAL A 174 8.49 -13.54 -11.96
CA VAL A 174 7.25 -13.76 -12.75
C VAL A 174 7.02 -15.26 -12.97
N LYS A 175 8.06 -15.99 -13.38
CA LYS A 175 7.95 -17.44 -13.61
C LYS A 175 7.73 -18.21 -12.31
N ALA A 176 8.28 -17.77 -11.18
CA ALA A 176 8.07 -18.40 -9.88
C ALA A 176 6.61 -18.22 -9.42
N TRP A 177 6.13 -16.98 -9.37
CA TRP A 177 4.76 -16.67 -8.94
C TRP A 177 3.71 -17.25 -9.88
N GLY A 178 3.90 -17.15 -11.20
CA GLY A 178 2.97 -17.72 -12.17
C GLY A 178 2.90 -19.26 -12.13
N ARG A 179 3.98 -19.95 -11.74
CA ARG A 179 3.93 -21.41 -11.48
C ARG A 179 3.17 -21.73 -10.20
N MET A 180 3.36 -20.93 -9.16
CA MET A 180 2.67 -21.11 -7.89
C MET A 180 1.17 -20.91 -8.06
N LEU A 181 0.78 -19.81 -8.71
CA LEU A 181 -0.62 -19.49 -9.04
C LEU A 181 -1.30 -20.63 -9.80
N LYS A 182 -0.68 -21.14 -10.87
CA LYS A 182 -1.23 -22.27 -11.63
C LYS A 182 -1.39 -23.56 -10.82
N LYS A 183 -0.60 -23.73 -9.76
CA LYS A 183 -0.67 -24.92 -8.89
C LYS A 183 -1.80 -24.80 -7.85
N THR A 184 -2.11 -23.57 -7.43
CA THR A 184 -3.05 -23.28 -6.34
C THR A 184 -4.44 -22.88 -6.84
N THR A 185 -4.59 -22.49 -8.10
CA THR A 185 -5.87 -22.08 -8.70
C THR A 185 -6.31 -22.96 -9.83
N THR A 186 -7.61 -23.23 -9.89
CA THR A 186 -8.30 -23.72 -11.09
C THR A 186 -8.37 -22.65 -12.17
N GLU A 187 -8.69 -23.05 -13.40
CA GLU A 187 -8.84 -22.12 -14.53
C GLU A 187 -9.95 -21.09 -14.28
N LYS A 188 -11.07 -21.52 -13.68
CA LYS A 188 -12.19 -20.64 -13.32
C LYS A 188 -11.81 -19.62 -12.25
N GLU A 189 -11.08 -20.05 -11.22
CA GLU A 189 -10.58 -19.13 -10.18
C GLU A 189 -9.56 -18.14 -10.75
N LEU A 190 -8.67 -18.60 -11.63
CA LEU A 190 -7.71 -17.73 -12.30
C LEU A 190 -8.41 -16.69 -13.20
N GLU A 191 -9.46 -17.08 -13.91
CA GLU A 191 -10.28 -16.17 -14.70
C GLU A 191 -10.99 -15.14 -13.80
N PHE A 192 -11.58 -15.60 -12.68
CA PHE A 192 -12.17 -14.71 -11.68
C PHE A 192 -11.15 -13.70 -11.14
N ILE A 193 -9.96 -14.15 -10.73
CA ILE A 193 -8.89 -13.29 -10.22
C ILE A 193 -8.49 -12.24 -11.27
N LYS A 194 -8.26 -12.65 -12.52
CA LYS A 194 -7.93 -11.72 -13.61
C LYS A 194 -9.02 -10.71 -13.93
N ASN A 195 -10.28 -11.09 -13.71
CA ASN A 195 -11.42 -10.23 -13.93
C ASN A 195 -11.65 -9.24 -12.77
N CYS A 196 -11.13 -9.55 -11.57
CA CYS A 196 -11.27 -8.73 -10.38
C CYS A 196 -10.05 -7.83 -10.10
N TYR A 197 -8.84 -8.23 -10.48
CA TYR A 197 -7.56 -7.64 -10.05
C TYR A 197 -6.51 -7.56 -11.18
#